data_AF-A0A139IKI3-F1
#
_entry.id   AF-A0A139IKI3-F1
#
_cell.length_a   1.000
_cell.length_b   1.000
_cell.length_c   1.000
_cell.angle_alpha   90.00
_cell.angle_beta   90.00
_cell.angle_gamma   90.00
#
_symmetry.space_group_name_H-M   'P 1'
#
loop_
_entity.id
_entity.type
_entity.pdbx_description
1 polymer ?
#
loop_
_entity_poly.entity_id
_entity_poly.type
_entity_poly.pdbx_seq_one_letter_code
_entity_poly.pdbx_strand_id
1 'polypeptide(L)'
;MIRVLKNPNHLKKLNQDDYALCGAGTASGVSLEGSAAVPVEELREFWKEIRDLMIYVNDLYSFKNELYSGNGASLITLYLERDKNMDAVVSEIISRIEDSKARFDTKADKILSRFDMSNRIVLMRYIDSLRALVTGYHTWCLITTRYNHRPSVASDGSVIVQL
;
A
#
# COMPACT_ATOMS: atom_id res chain seq x y z
N MET A 1 -29.86 -27.68 8.12
CA MET A 1 -29.21 -28.29 6.94
C MET A 1 -29.38 -27.32 5.76
N ILE A 2 -28.35 -26.56 5.41
CA ILE A 2 -28.36 -25.68 4.24
C ILE A 2 -27.09 -26.01 3.43
N ARG A 3 -27.28 -26.71 2.31
CA ARG A 3 -26.27 -26.91 1.27
C ARG A 3 -26.37 -25.73 0.32
N VAL A 4 -25.27 -24.99 0.15
CA VAL A 4 -25.06 -24.15 -1.03
C VAL A 4 -23.64 -24.41 -1.52
N LEU A 5 -23.47 -25.52 -2.24
CA LEU A 5 -22.36 -25.66 -3.19
C LEU A 5 -22.72 -24.79 -4.40
N LYS A 6 -22.24 -23.55 -4.43
CA LYS A 6 -22.35 -22.72 -5.64
C LYS A 6 -21.36 -23.25 -6.67
N ASN A 7 -21.91 -23.56 -7.84
CA ASN A 7 -21.27 -23.96 -9.08
C ASN A 7 -19.88 -23.30 -9.28
N PRO A 8 -18.79 -24.07 -9.48
CA PRO A 8 -17.43 -23.52 -9.64
C PRO A 8 -17.25 -22.67 -10.92
N ASN A 9 -18.22 -22.66 -11.83
CA ASN A 9 -18.17 -21.89 -13.08
C ASN A 9 -18.39 -20.38 -12.93
N HIS A 10 -18.65 -19.86 -11.73
CA HIS A 10 -18.75 -18.41 -11.47
C HIS A 10 -17.43 -17.78 -10.99
N LEU A 11 -16.39 -18.57 -10.77
CA LEU A 11 -15.06 -18.06 -10.47
C LEU A 11 -14.43 -17.64 -11.80
N LYS A 12 -14.51 -16.35 -12.12
CA LYS A 12 -13.82 -15.78 -13.27
C LYS A 12 -12.34 -16.17 -13.14
N LYS A 13 -11.80 -16.91 -14.11
CA LYS A 13 -10.36 -17.17 -14.17
C LYS A 13 -9.66 -15.81 -14.18
N LEU A 14 -8.86 -15.57 -13.14
CA LEU A 14 -7.99 -14.41 -13.05
C LEU A 14 -7.11 -14.36 -14.30
N ASN A 15 -7.15 -13.26 -15.04
CA ASN A 15 -6.20 -13.02 -16.13
C ASN A 15 -4.86 -12.57 -15.54
N GLN A 16 -3.79 -12.70 -16.33
CA GLN A 16 -2.42 -12.40 -15.90
C GLN A 16 -2.25 -10.95 -15.38
N ASP A 17 -3.08 -10.03 -15.88
CA ASP A 17 -3.14 -8.63 -15.44
C ASP A 17 -3.71 -8.48 -14.01
N ASP A 18 -4.69 -9.30 -13.61
CA ASP A 18 -5.24 -9.29 -12.25
C ASP A 18 -4.20 -9.81 -11.23
N TYR A 19 -3.34 -10.76 -11.64
CA TYR A 19 -2.22 -11.24 -10.82
C TYR A 19 -1.07 -10.24 -10.76
N ALA A 20 -0.78 -9.52 -11.84
CA ALA A 20 0.19 -8.42 -11.85
C ALA A 20 -0.27 -7.25 -10.96
N LEU A 21 -1.58 -6.97 -10.94
CA LEU A 21 -2.20 -5.98 -10.04
C LEU A 21 -2.13 -6.39 -8.57
N CYS A 22 -2.01 -7.68 -8.23
CA CYS A 22 -1.94 -8.17 -6.84
C CYS A 22 -0.53 -8.65 -6.46
N GLY A 23 0.50 -7.94 -6.95
CA GLY A 23 1.90 -8.35 -7.14
C GLY A 23 2.69 -9.00 -6.01
N ALA A 24 2.10 -9.29 -4.85
CA ALA A 24 2.71 -10.17 -3.85
C ALA A 24 2.63 -11.66 -4.23
N GLY A 25 1.66 -12.12 -5.02
CA GLY A 25 1.48 -13.56 -5.30
C GLY A 25 2.69 -14.18 -6.03
N THR A 26 3.21 -13.51 -7.05
CA THR A 26 4.38 -13.96 -7.81
C THR A 26 5.71 -13.71 -7.09
N ALA A 27 5.84 -12.59 -6.36
CA ALA A 27 7.07 -12.25 -5.63
C ALA A 27 7.27 -13.07 -4.34
N SER A 28 6.19 -13.53 -3.70
CA SER A 28 6.23 -14.35 -2.47
C SER A 28 6.36 -15.85 -2.70
N GLY A 29 6.23 -16.30 -3.96
CA GLY A 29 6.13 -17.72 -4.28
C GLY A 29 4.82 -18.38 -3.80
N VAL A 30 3.85 -17.60 -3.32
CA VAL A 30 2.55 -18.09 -2.86
C VAL A 30 1.59 -18.15 -4.05
N SER A 31 1.39 -19.35 -4.59
CA SER A 31 0.30 -19.58 -5.54
C SER A 31 -1.03 -19.68 -4.79
N LEU A 32 -1.97 -18.81 -5.14
CA LEU A 32 -3.36 -18.93 -4.71
C LEU A 32 -4.15 -19.93 -5.58
N GLU A 33 -3.55 -20.45 -6.65
CA GLU A 33 -4.18 -21.45 -7.53
C GLU A 33 -4.46 -22.75 -6.75
N GLY A 34 -5.71 -23.20 -6.75
CA GLY A 34 -6.13 -24.43 -6.08
C GLY A 34 -6.48 -24.31 -4.60
N SER A 35 -6.21 -23.17 -3.96
CA SER A 35 -6.85 -22.82 -2.68
C SER A 35 -8.31 -22.42 -2.96
N ALA A 36 -9.24 -22.69 -2.04
CA ALA A 36 -10.63 -22.24 -2.17
C ALA A 36 -10.62 -20.74 -2.55
N ALA A 37 -11.01 -20.42 -3.78
CA ALA A 37 -10.62 -19.16 -4.40
C ALA A 37 -11.15 -17.98 -3.59
N VAL A 38 -10.23 -17.24 -2.96
CA VAL A 38 -10.56 -15.90 -2.47
C VAL A 38 -11.08 -15.10 -3.66
N PRO A 39 -12.27 -14.46 -3.56
CA PRO A 39 -12.78 -13.65 -4.65
C PRO A 39 -11.77 -12.57 -5.05
N VAL A 40 -11.59 -12.34 -6.36
CA VAL A 40 -10.63 -11.36 -6.88
C VAL A 40 -10.81 -9.97 -6.26
N GLU A 41 -12.06 -9.57 -6.03
CA GLU A 41 -12.36 -8.26 -5.47
C GLU A 41 -11.84 -8.13 -4.03
N GLU A 42 -11.83 -9.21 -3.25
CA GLU A 42 -11.24 -9.23 -1.91
C GLU A 42 -9.71 -9.09 -1.97
N LEU A 43 -9.05 -9.70 -2.98
CA LEU A 43 -7.61 -9.52 -3.20
C LEU A 43 -7.26 -8.10 -3.65
N ARG A 44 -8.03 -7.54 -4.58
CA ARG A 44 -7.87 -6.14 -5.02
C ARG A 44 -8.05 -5.16 -3.87
N GLU A 45 -8.96 -5.49 -2.96
CA GLU A 45 -9.21 -4.74 -1.76
C GLU A 45 -8.05 -4.76 -0.75
N PHE A 46 -7.29 -5.85 -0.65
CA PHE A 46 -6.02 -5.86 0.08
C PHE A 46 -4.97 -5.01 -0.62
N TRP A 47 -4.83 -5.21 -1.94
CA TRP A 47 -3.86 -4.48 -2.73
C TRP A 47 -4.09 -2.97 -2.67
N LYS A 48 -5.35 -2.54 -2.65
CA LYS A 48 -5.72 -1.13 -2.49
C LYS A 48 -5.10 -0.53 -1.23
N GLU A 49 -5.28 -1.17 -0.08
CA GLU A 49 -4.73 -0.67 1.18
C GLU A 49 -3.19 -0.67 1.17
N ILE A 50 -2.58 -1.73 0.63
CA ILE A 50 -1.12 -1.82 0.49
C ILE A 50 -0.54 -0.70 -0.39
N ARG A 51 -1.17 -0.46 -1.54
CA ARG A 51 -0.79 0.62 -2.44
C ARG A 51 -0.96 1.99 -1.79
N ASP A 52 -2.10 2.21 -1.11
CA ASP A 52 -2.37 3.49 -0.46
C ASP A 52 -1.35 3.74 0.67
N LEU A 53 -0.99 2.72 1.47
CA LEU A 53 0.10 2.79 2.45
C LEU A 53 1.45 3.15 1.81
N MET A 54 1.81 2.51 0.70
CA MET A 54 3.05 2.80 -0.01
C MET A 54 3.07 4.24 -0.54
N ILE A 55 1.96 4.75 -1.06
CA ILE A 55 1.83 6.15 -1.52
C ILE A 55 2.02 7.11 -0.35
N TYR A 56 1.30 6.93 0.75
CA TYR A 56 1.42 7.83 1.91
C TYR A 56 2.84 7.86 2.48
N VAL A 57 3.47 6.70 2.60
CA VAL A 57 4.86 6.60 3.03
C VAL A 57 5.79 7.28 2.03
N ASN A 58 5.63 7.02 0.73
CA ASN A 58 6.43 7.66 -0.31
C ASN A 58 6.39 9.18 -0.18
N ASP A 59 5.19 9.76 -0.20
CA ASP A 59 4.97 11.20 -0.16
C ASP A 59 5.59 11.84 1.08
N LEU A 60 5.48 11.21 2.26
CA LEU A 60 6.09 11.73 3.49
C LEU A 60 7.63 11.83 3.38
N TYR A 61 8.28 10.82 2.82
CA TYR A 61 9.75 10.80 2.70
C TYR A 61 10.25 11.57 1.47
N SER A 62 9.48 11.60 0.38
CA SER A 62 9.87 12.23 -0.89
C SER A 62 9.57 13.72 -0.96
N PHE A 63 8.64 14.23 -0.13
CA PHE A 63 8.12 15.59 -0.24
C PHE A 63 9.19 16.66 -0.32
N LYS A 64 10.23 16.57 0.52
CA LYS A 64 11.34 17.54 0.50
C LYS A 64 12.00 17.61 -0.89
N ASN A 65 12.19 16.46 -1.54
CA ASN A 65 12.83 16.39 -2.84
C ASN A 65 11.90 16.83 -3.97
N GLU A 66 10.62 16.48 -3.87
CA GLU A 66 9.59 16.90 -4.81
C GLU A 66 9.41 18.41 -4.80
N LEU A 67 9.42 19.01 -3.61
CA LEU A 67 9.41 20.46 -3.44
C LEU A 67 10.60 21.12 -4.14
N TYR A 68 11.82 20.56 -4.00
CA TYR A 68 13.01 21.15 -4.64
C TYR A 68 13.12 20.92 -6.14
N SER A 69 12.49 19.86 -6.65
CA SER A 69 12.51 19.53 -8.07
C SER A 69 11.37 20.16 -8.87
N GLY A 70 10.52 20.97 -8.22
CA GLY A 70 9.32 21.55 -8.82
C GLY A 70 8.23 20.52 -9.14
N ASN A 71 8.41 19.27 -8.72
CA ASN A 71 7.48 18.18 -9.03
C ASN A 71 6.45 18.07 -7.91
N GLY A 72 5.48 18.98 -7.88
CA GLY A 72 4.47 19.11 -6.82
C GLY A 72 3.45 17.97 -6.71
N ALA A 73 3.67 16.82 -7.34
CA ALA A 73 2.73 15.69 -7.39
C ALA A 73 2.74 14.83 -6.11
N SER A 74 2.58 15.46 -4.94
CA SER A 74 2.43 14.79 -3.64
C SER A 74 1.13 15.19 -2.95
N LEU A 75 0.55 14.26 -2.19
CA LEU A 75 -0.61 14.49 -1.35
C LEU A 75 -0.38 15.62 -0.35
N ILE A 76 0.87 15.85 0.07
CA ILE A 76 1.21 16.95 0.97
C ILE A 76 0.92 18.28 0.29
N THR A 77 1.38 18.47 -0.95
CA THR A 77 1.11 19.69 -1.74
C THR A 77 -0.39 19.91 -1.91
N LEU A 78 -1.12 18.86 -2.28
CA LEU A 78 -2.58 18.93 -2.47
C LEU A 78 -3.34 19.28 -1.17
N TYR A 79 -2.84 18.86 -0.01
CA TYR A 79 -3.46 19.21 1.27
C TYR A 79 -3.05 20.60 1.78
N LEU A 80 -1.82 21.05 1.49
CA LEU A 80 -1.38 22.41 1.81
C LEU A 80 -2.18 23.45 1.01
N GLU A 81 -2.55 23.16 -0.25
CA GLU A 81 -3.41 24.02 -1.08
C GLU A 81 -4.81 24.24 -0.50
N ARG A 82 -5.24 23.40 0.46
CA ARG A 82 -6.58 23.43 1.08
C ARG A 82 -6.59 24.08 2.47
N ASP A 83 -5.71 25.05 2.70
CA ASP A 83 -5.59 25.86 3.93
C ASP A 83 -5.03 25.13 5.17
N LYS A 84 -4.48 23.92 5.01
CA LYS A 84 -3.84 23.21 6.13
C LYS A 84 -2.38 23.69 6.29
N ASN A 85 -1.95 23.97 7.51
CA ASN A 85 -0.52 24.09 7.81
C ASN A 85 0.16 22.71 7.75
N MET A 86 1.50 22.70 7.64
CA MET A 86 2.29 21.47 7.47
C MET A 86 2.01 20.41 8.55
N ASP A 87 1.94 20.80 9.82
CA ASP A 87 1.71 19.86 10.92
C ASP A 87 0.33 19.18 10.81
N ALA A 88 -0.69 19.93 10.42
CA ALA A 88 -2.02 19.39 10.18
C ALA A 88 -2.07 18.45 8.96
N VAL A 89 -1.30 18.74 7.91
CA VAL A 89 -1.17 17.87 6.73
C VAL A 89 -0.48 16.55 7.09
N VAL A 90 0.66 16.62 7.77
CA VAL A 90 1.39 15.43 8.21
C VAL A 90 0.53 14.57 9.14
N SER A 91 -0.17 15.21 10.09
CA SER A 91 -1.08 14.50 11.00
C SER A 91 -2.22 13.79 10.28
N GLU A 92 -2.82 14.42 9.26
CA GLU A 92 -3.84 13.80 8.41
C GLU A 92 -3.29 12.58 7.67
N ILE A 93 -2.08 12.66 7.10
CA ILE A 93 -1.48 11.55 6.36
C ILE A 93 -1.16 10.39 7.31
N ILE A 94 -0.63 10.68 8.50
CA ILE A 94 -0.39 9.66 9.54
C ILE A 94 -1.71 8.97 9.92
N SER A 95 -2.79 9.73 10.15
CA SER A 95 -4.11 9.15 10.43
C SER A 95 -4.59 8.23 9.29
N ARG A 96 -4.34 8.60 8.03
CA ARG A 96 -4.71 7.76 6.87
C ARG A 96 -3.90 6.46 6.79
N ILE A 97 -2.62 6.51 7.18
CA ILE A 97 -1.77 5.31 7.30
C ILE A 97 -2.35 4.38 8.37
N GLU A 98 -2.69 4.91 9.55
CA GLU A 98 -3.29 4.13 10.64
C GLU A 98 -4.62 3.50 10.23
N ASP A 99 -5.50 4.28 9.59
CA ASP A 99 -6.78 3.80 9.10
C ASP A 99 -6.62 2.70 8.04
N SER A 100 -5.68 2.86 7.10
CA SER A 100 -5.44 1.86 6.05
C SER A 100 -4.90 0.55 6.63
N LYS A 101 -3.98 0.63 7.60
CA LYS A 101 -3.51 -0.54 8.35
C LYS A 101 -4.66 -1.24 9.08
N ALA A 102 -5.50 -0.49 9.79
CA ALA A 102 -6.63 -1.05 10.51
C ALA A 102 -7.65 -1.74 9.58
N ARG A 103 -7.95 -1.13 8.42
CA ARG A 103 -8.81 -1.73 7.40
C ARG A 103 -8.20 -3.00 6.80
N PHE A 104 -6.90 -3.00 6.55
CA PHE A 104 -6.18 -4.18 6.06
C PHE A 104 -6.27 -5.33 7.07
N ASP A 105 -5.93 -5.09 8.33
CA ASP A 105 -5.92 -6.12 9.37
C ASP A 105 -7.33 -6.65 9.67
N THR A 106 -8.33 -5.77 9.76
CA THR A 106 -9.74 -6.19 9.94
C THR A 106 -10.21 -7.10 8.80
N LYS A 107 -9.80 -6.79 7.56
CA LYS A 107 -10.14 -7.59 6.38
C LYS A 107 -9.41 -8.92 6.36
N ALA A 108 -8.13 -8.94 6.78
CA ALA A 108 -7.34 -10.15 6.95
C ALA A 108 -8.01 -11.11 7.93
N ASP A 109 -8.45 -10.63 9.10
CA ASP A 109 -9.09 -11.47 10.10
C ASP A 109 -10.43 -12.03 9.59
N LYS A 110 -11.25 -11.15 8.99
CA LYS A 110 -12.55 -11.54 8.42
C LYS A 110 -12.38 -12.61 7.34
N ILE A 111 -11.42 -12.45 6.44
CA ILE A 111 -11.22 -13.41 5.36
C ILE A 111 -10.70 -14.74 5.89
N LEU A 112 -9.69 -14.72 6.77
CA LEU A 112 -9.07 -15.93 7.32
C LEU A 112 -10.05 -16.80 8.11
N SER A 113 -11.03 -16.16 8.79
CA SER A 113 -12.09 -16.86 9.52
C SER A 113 -12.99 -17.74 8.64
N ARG A 114 -13.07 -17.47 7.34
CA ARG A 114 -13.95 -18.18 6.38
C ARG A 114 -13.36 -19.46 5.82
N PHE A 115 -12.05 -19.67 6.00
CA PHE A 115 -11.32 -20.78 5.40
C PHE A 115 -10.93 -21.83 6.45
N ASP A 116 -10.89 -23.09 6.00
CA ASP A 116 -10.32 -24.21 6.75
C ASP A 116 -8.81 -24.06 6.92
N MET A 117 -8.20 -24.89 7.76
CA MET A 117 -6.80 -24.73 8.14
C MET A 117 -5.83 -24.75 6.95
N SER A 118 -6.04 -25.65 5.98
CA SER A 118 -5.16 -25.79 4.81
C SER A 118 -5.20 -24.55 3.91
N ASN A 119 -6.39 -24.05 3.56
CA ASN A 119 -6.52 -22.83 2.76
C ASN A 119 -6.11 -21.58 3.55
N ARG A 120 -6.37 -21.57 4.86
CA ARG A 120 -5.97 -20.48 5.76
C ARG A 120 -4.45 -20.28 5.77
N ILE A 121 -3.66 -21.35 5.83
CA ILE A 121 -2.19 -21.25 5.83
C ILE A 121 -1.67 -20.55 4.57
N VAL A 122 -2.19 -20.92 3.39
CA VAL A 122 -1.80 -20.30 2.12
C VAL A 122 -2.16 -18.81 2.12
N LEU A 123 -3.37 -18.47 2.54
CA LEU A 123 -3.84 -17.09 2.60
C LEU A 123 -3.08 -16.24 3.64
N MET A 124 -2.72 -16.82 4.79
CA MET A 124 -1.87 -16.16 5.79
C MET A 124 -0.52 -15.77 5.18
N ARG A 125 0.14 -16.70 4.47
CA ARG A 125 1.42 -16.40 3.81
C ARG A 125 1.32 -15.27 2.79
N TYR A 126 0.23 -15.23 2.03
CA TYR A 126 -0.03 -14.13 1.10
C TYR A 126 -0.20 -12.78 1.83
N ILE A 127 -1.02 -12.74 2.88
CA ILE A 127 -1.25 -11.54 3.70
C ILE A 127 0.05 -11.07 4.36
N ASP A 128 0.85 -11.98 4.90
CA ASP A 128 2.13 -11.66 5.53
C ASP A 128 3.15 -11.15 4.52
N SER A 129 3.10 -11.64 3.27
CA SER A 129 3.94 -11.12 2.18
C SER A 129 3.58 -9.68 1.82
N LEU A 130 2.29 -9.33 1.84
CA LEU A 130 1.84 -7.95 1.66
C LEU A 130 2.30 -7.05 2.82
N ARG A 131 2.23 -7.52 4.07
CA ARG A 131 2.77 -6.80 5.23
C ARG A 131 4.29 -6.59 5.12
N ALA A 132 5.01 -7.62 4.69
CA ALA A 132 6.45 -7.56 4.46
C ALA A 132 6.79 -6.57 3.34
N LEU A 133 5.99 -6.50 2.28
CA LEU A 133 6.17 -5.54 1.20
C LEU A 133 6.09 -4.09 1.72
N VAL A 134 5.06 -3.73 2.48
CA VAL A 134 4.93 -2.37 3.05
C VAL A 134 6.05 -2.07 4.03
N THR A 135 6.41 -3.03 4.89
CA THR A 135 7.48 -2.86 5.89
C THR A 135 8.84 -2.66 5.19
N GLY A 136 9.13 -3.47 4.18
CA GLY A 136 10.33 -3.35 3.36
C GLY A 136 10.36 -2.03 2.59
N TYR A 137 9.22 -1.60 2.04
CA TYR A 137 9.10 -0.32 1.36
C TYR A 137 9.36 0.86 2.30
N HIS A 138 8.74 0.88 3.48
CA HIS A 138 8.99 1.88 4.51
C HIS A 138 10.46 1.92 4.93
N THR A 139 11.06 0.75 5.16
CA THR A 139 12.50 0.63 5.48
C THR A 139 13.37 1.18 4.36
N TRP A 140 13.02 0.87 3.11
CA TRP A 140 13.73 1.40 1.95
C TRP A 140 13.62 2.93 1.87
N CYS A 141 12.43 3.51 2.10
CA CYS A 141 12.24 4.96 2.13
C CYS A 141 13.10 5.63 3.21
N LEU A 142 13.26 5.00 4.37
CA LEU A 142 14.10 5.51 5.46
C LEU A 142 15.59 5.57 5.10
N ILE A 143 16.09 4.57 4.38
CA ILE A 143 17.55 4.39 4.17
C ILE A 143 18.03 4.82 2.79
N THR A 144 17.13 4.99 1.82
CA THR A 144 17.51 5.27 0.44
C THR A 144 18.16 6.65 0.30
N THR A 145 19.25 6.71 -0.45
CA THR A 145 19.88 7.99 -0.82
C THR A 145 18.97 8.82 -1.74
N ARG A 146 17.97 8.20 -2.37
CA ARG A 146 16.99 8.87 -3.23
C ARG A 146 16.32 10.06 -2.54
N TYR A 147 16.01 9.97 -1.24
CA TYR A 147 15.33 11.03 -0.48
C TYR A 147 16.27 11.98 0.26
N ASN A 148 17.59 11.73 0.23
CA ASN A 148 18.59 12.54 0.91
C ASN A 148 19.15 13.66 0.01
N HIS A 149 18.30 14.42 -0.69
CA HIS A 149 18.80 15.62 -1.38
C HIS A 149 19.12 16.72 -0.38
N ARG A 150 20.34 17.25 -0.47
CA ARG A 150 20.71 18.48 0.24
C ARG A 150 20.22 19.66 -0.60
N PRO A 151 19.38 20.56 -0.05
CA PRO A 151 19.02 21.76 -0.78
C PRO A 151 20.27 22.58 -1.12
N SER A 152 20.24 23.24 -2.28
CA SER A 152 21.14 24.34 -2.57
C SER A 152 20.75 25.51 -1.67
N VAL A 153 21.59 25.81 -0.69
CA VAL A 153 21.42 26.94 0.22
C VAL A 153 22.18 28.12 -0.36
N ALA A 154 21.52 29.27 -0.51
CA ALA A 154 22.17 30.50 -0.92
C ALA A 154 23.12 31.01 0.17
N SER A 155 23.99 31.97 -0.16
CA SER A 155 24.98 32.52 0.78
C SER A 155 24.36 33.22 2.01
N ASP A 156 23.08 33.59 1.95
CA ASP A 156 22.31 34.20 3.03
C ASP A 156 21.54 33.18 3.91
N GLY A 157 21.66 31.87 3.63
CA GLY A 157 20.97 30.81 4.34
C GLY A 157 19.57 30.50 3.80
N SER A 158 19.09 31.22 2.78
CA SER A 158 17.82 30.90 2.11
C SER A 158 17.94 29.62 1.26
N VAL A 159 16.84 28.89 1.13
CA VAL A 159 16.79 27.67 0.31
C VAL A 159 16.31 28.04 -1.09
N ILE A 160 17.11 27.74 -2.10
CA ILE A 160 16.75 27.98 -3.49
C ILE A 160 15.83 26.85 -3.94
N VAL A 161 14.56 27.18 -4.16
CA VAL A 161 13.57 26.28 -4.77
C VAL A 161 13.43 26.70 -6.23
N GLN A 162 13.75 25.82 -7.18
CA GLN A 162 13.41 26.04 -8.58
C GLN A 162 11.92 25.73 -8.76
N LEU A 163 11.14 26.75 -9.12
CA LEU A 163 9.75 26.63 -9.53
C LEU A 163 9.65 26.35 -11.03
#